data_AF-A0AAX0L8P9-F1
#
_entry.id   AF-A0AAX0L8P9-F1
#
_cell.length_a   1.000
_cell.length_b   1.000
_cell.length_c   1.000
_cell.angle_alpha   90.00
_cell.angle_beta   90.00
_cell.angle_gamma   90.00
#
_symmetry.space_group_name_H-M   'P 1'
#
loop_
_entity.id
_entity.type
_entity.pdbx_description
1 polymer ?
#
loop_
_entity_poly.entity_id
_entity_poly.type
_entity_poly.pdbx_seq_one_letter_code
_entity_poly.pdbx_strand_id
1 'polypeptide(L)'
;MVKIIAYLAICINIIIADSYINLNFTTDSNVSSSILVKSINQSLDDINSRVFKINRFSNKNPFIYSVSVWRDYSVNLNDIRGEFLKHGIEILKTEISLNAINFTLKVDNLHMQLNNIDFKNEVFIQRGKSNYLVNLHGASKVAIYPQEKSQWLALIRIYDKDLKYITTIQETKPVSKVTFDIFDDYYYALVGDSVDVSNIKGGLILKFIKE
;
A
#
# COMPACT_ATOMS: atom_id res chain seq x y z
N MET A 1 -29.88 23.04 -9.85
CA MET A 1 -28.61 22.40 -9.43
C MET A 1 -28.73 22.12 -7.94
N VAL A 2 -29.13 20.90 -7.56
CA VAL A 2 -29.43 20.57 -6.15
C VAL A 2 -28.13 20.09 -5.49
N LYS A 3 -27.57 20.92 -4.60
CA LYS A 3 -26.54 20.47 -3.64
C LYS A 3 -27.25 19.70 -2.54
N ILE A 4 -27.11 18.38 -2.52
CA ILE A 4 -27.52 17.57 -1.36
C ILE A 4 -26.34 17.61 -0.38
N ILE A 5 -26.48 18.39 0.69
CA ILE A 5 -25.60 18.32 1.86
C ILE A 5 -26.22 17.27 2.78
N ALA A 6 -25.70 16.05 2.75
CA ALA A 6 -26.12 14.99 3.67
C ALA A 6 -25.30 15.09 4.96
N TYR A 7 -25.93 15.63 6.01
CA TYR A 7 -25.54 15.36 7.40
C TYR A 7 -26.40 14.19 7.89
N LEU A 8 -25.79 13.30 8.69
CA LEU A 8 -26.32 12.06 9.27
C LEU A 8 -26.32 10.79 8.40
N ALA A 9 -25.95 9.70 9.08
CA ALA A 9 -25.81 8.33 8.59
C ALA A 9 -27.08 7.81 7.94
N ILE A 10 -27.08 7.76 6.60
CA ILE A 10 -28.06 7.04 5.82
C ILE A 10 -27.27 6.04 4.97
N CYS A 11 -27.55 4.75 5.16
CA CYS A 11 -27.10 3.67 4.29
C CYS A 11 -27.74 3.84 2.91
N ILE A 12 -27.21 4.74 2.09
CA ILE A 12 -27.67 4.90 0.70
C ILE A 12 -26.83 3.97 -0.17
N ASN A 13 -27.44 2.88 -0.63
CA ASN A 13 -26.92 2.11 -1.75
C ASN A 13 -27.16 2.92 -3.03
N ILE A 14 -26.17 3.75 -3.40
CA ILE A 14 -26.21 4.53 -4.64
C ILE A 14 -25.73 3.64 -5.79
N ILE A 15 -26.68 3.21 -6.63
CA ILE A 15 -26.40 2.54 -7.91
C ILE A 15 -26.10 3.63 -8.95
N ILE A 16 -24.85 3.67 -9.42
CA ILE A 16 -24.35 4.57 -10.49
C ILE A 16 -23.84 3.66 -11.60
N ALA A 17 -24.16 4.01 -12.86
CA ALA A 17 -24.07 3.15 -14.04
C ALA A 17 -22.68 3.06 -14.71
N ASP A 18 -21.66 3.77 -14.22
CA ASP A 18 -20.29 3.61 -14.72
C ASP A 18 -19.58 2.44 -14.01
N SER A 19 -18.78 1.69 -14.77
CA SER A 19 -17.96 0.55 -14.29
C SER A 19 -16.81 0.97 -13.36
N TYR A 20 -16.66 2.27 -13.12
CA TYR A 20 -15.68 2.84 -12.22
C TYR A 20 -16.23 4.04 -11.46
N ILE A 21 -15.58 4.39 -10.35
CA ILE A 21 -15.87 5.60 -9.59
C ILE A 21 -14.58 6.34 -9.28
N ASN A 22 -14.65 7.67 -9.23
CA ASN A 22 -13.54 8.49 -8.79
C ASN A 22 -13.59 8.65 -7.27
N LEU A 23 -12.51 8.28 -6.58
CA LEU A 23 -12.34 8.56 -5.17
C LEU A 23 -11.32 9.68 -5.02
N ASN A 24 -11.70 10.74 -4.32
CA ASN A 24 -10.88 11.92 -4.10
C ASN A 24 -10.57 12.03 -2.60
N PHE A 25 -9.30 12.02 -2.25
CA PHE A 25 -8.82 12.09 -0.88
C PHE A 25 -8.10 13.41 -0.66
N THR A 26 -8.47 14.12 0.39
CA THR A 26 -7.86 15.39 0.80
C THR A 26 -7.53 15.36 2.29
N THR A 27 -6.38 15.90 2.67
CA THR A 27 -6.04 16.08 4.10
C THR A 27 -5.06 17.23 4.28
N ASP A 28 -5.19 17.93 5.41
CA ASP A 28 -4.21 18.91 5.88
C ASP A 28 -3.20 18.30 6.87
N SER A 29 -3.31 16.99 7.15
CA SER A 29 -2.44 16.29 8.09
C SER A 29 -1.00 16.26 7.58
N ASN A 30 -0.03 16.64 8.42
CA ASN A 30 1.38 16.58 8.08
C ASN A 30 1.94 15.16 8.29
N VAL A 31 1.76 14.30 7.29
CA VAL A 31 2.20 12.90 7.30
C VAL A 31 2.94 12.55 6.01
N SER A 32 3.74 11.47 6.02
CA SER A 32 4.39 10.99 4.79
C SER A 32 3.35 10.67 3.72
N SER A 33 3.38 11.43 2.63
CA SER A 33 2.49 11.25 1.48
C SER A 33 2.62 9.84 0.87
N SER A 34 3.82 9.27 0.89
CA SER A 34 4.09 7.93 0.36
C SER A 34 3.39 6.86 1.20
N ILE A 35 3.50 6.95 2.53
CA ILE A 35 2.83 6.03 3.46
C ILE A 35 1.31 6.18 3.34
N LEU A 36 0.82 7.42 3.22
CA LEU A 36 -0.60 7.70 3.11
C LEU A 36 -1.19 7.12 1.82
N VAL A 37 -0.56 7.36 0.66
CA VAL A 37 -0.98 6.77 -0.61
C VAL A 37 -0.97 5.25 -0.55
N LYS A 38 0.09 4.66 0.02
CA LYS A 38 0.21 3.20 0.11
C LYS A 38 -0.87 2.60 1.01
N SER A 39 -1.16 3.23 2.15
CA SER A 39 -2.20 2.80 3.07
C SER A 39 -3.59 2.92 2.45
N ILE A 40 -3.89 4.03 1.76
CA ILE A 40 -5.14 4.20 1.01
C ILE A 40 -5.31 3.09 -0.03
N ASN A 41 -4.28 2.85 -0.85
CA ASN A 41 -4.35 1.83 -1.90
C ASN A 41 -4.52 0.43 -1.31
N GLN A 42 -3.83 0.12 -0.21
CA GLN A 42 -3.97 -1.16 0.47
C GLN A 42 -5.39 -1.35 1.03
N SER A 43 -5.93 -0.36 1.74
CA SER A 43 -7.30 -0.43 2.24
C SER A 43 -8.34 -0.61 1.13
N LEU A 44 -8.10 -0.01 -0.05
CA LEU A 44 -8.95 -0.20 -1.21
C LEU A 44 -8.81 -1.60 -1.81
N ASP A 45 -7.60 -2.13 -1.90
CA ASP A 45 -7.34 -3.49 -2.38
C ASP A 45 -7.97 -4.54 -1.44
N ASP A 46 -7.92 -4.32 -0.12
CA ASP A 46 -8.48 -5.22 0.90
C ASP A 46 -10.02 -5.35 0.81
N ILE A 47 -10.70 -4.34 0.24
CA ILE A 47 -12.15 -4.38 -0.08
C ILE A 47 -12.42 -4.66 -1.56
N ASN A 48 -11.44 -5.23 -2.28
CA ASN A 48 -11.51 -5.56 -3.71
C ASN A 48 -11.81 -4.35 -4.63
N SER A 49 -11.48 -3.14 -4.21
CA SER A 49 -11.66 -1.89 -4.97
C SER A 49 -10.35 -1.43 -5.60
N ARG A 50 -9.88 -2.15 -6.61
CA ARG A 50 -8.55 -1.91 -7.20
C ARG A 50 -8.46 -0.55 -7.91
N VAL A 51 -7.43 0.22 -7.55
CA VAL A 51 -7.04 1.44 -8.27
C VAL A 51 -6.47 1.05 -9.64
N PHE A 52 -7.03 1.61 -10.72
CA PHE A 52 -6.51 1.41 -12.07
C PHE A 52 -5.93 2.67 -12.70
N LYS A 53 -6.24 3.85 -12.13
CA LYS A 53 -5.76 5.12 -12.64
C LYS A 53 -5.62 6.14 -11.53
N ILE A 54 -4.51 6.87 -11.55
CA ILE A 54 -4.32 8.09 -10.75
C ILE A 54 -4.77 9.27 -11.61
N ASN A 55 -5.73 10.04 -11.12
CA ASN A 55 -6.28 11.22 -11.81
C ASN A 55 -5.57 12.50 -11.40
N ARG A 56 -5.19 12.61 -10.12
CA ARG A 56 -4.49 13.79 -9.57
C ARG A 56 -3.68 13.41 -8.35
N PHE A 57 -2.51 14.03 -8.22
CA PHE A 57 -1.65 13.89 -7.04
C PHE A 57 -1.03 15.26 -6.67
N SER A 58 -1.00 15.58 -5.38
CA SER A 58 -0.29 16.72 -4.81
C SER A 58 0.14 16.35 -3.39
N ASN A 59 1.44 16.47 -3.12
CA ASN A 59 2.02 16.33 -1.78
C ASN A 59 2.20 17.68 -1.05
N LYS A 60 1.68 18.77 -1.62
CA LYS A 60 1.58 20.08 -0.95
C LYS A 60 0.44 20.06 0.08
N ASN A 61 0.29 21.11 0.86
CA ASN A 61 -0.86 21.29 1.75
C ASN A 61 -1.98 22.09 1.05
N PRO A 62 -3.23 21.59 0.94
CA PRO A 62 -3.69 20.25 1.32
C PRO A 62 -3.10 19.15 0.43
N PHE A 63 -2.83 17.99 1.02
CA PHE A 63 -2.51 16.77 0.27
C PHE A 63 -3.73 16.39 -0.59
N ILE A 64 -3.49 15.99 -1.83
CA ILE A 64 -4.53 15.56 -2.77
C ILE A 64 -4.12 14.25 -3.41
N TYR A 65 -4.99 13.25 -3.32
CA TYR A 65 -4.87 12.02 -4.07
C TYR A 65 -6.22 11.65 -4.67
N SER A 66 -6.29 11.59 -5.99
CA SER A 66 -7.51 11.25 -6.74
C SER A 66 -7.25 10.06 -7.62
N VAL A 67 -8.13 9.07 -7.55
CA VAL A 67 -8.00 7.79 -8.26
C VAL A 67 -9.32 7.36 -8.86
N SER A 68 -9.25 6.58 -9.93
CA SER A 68 -10.37 5.78 -10.42
C SER A 68 -10.18 4.34 -9.97
N VAL A 69 -11.23 3.78 -9.39
CA VAL A 69 -11.29 2.39 -8.94
C VAL A 69 -12.33 1.62 -9.73
N TRP A 70 -12.03 0.37 -10.08
CA TRP A 70 -13.00 -0.51 -10.73
C TRP A 70 -14.10 -0.88 -9.74
N ARG A 71 -15.35 -0.85 -10.18
CA ARG A 71 -16.48 -1.43 -9.46
C ARG A 71 -16.60 -2.90 -9.84
N ASP A 72 -15.86 -3.76 -9.15
CA ASP A 72 -16.23 -5.18 -9.15
C ASP A 72 -17.54 -5.37 -8.33
N TYR A 73 -17.81 -4.47 -7.36
CA TYR A 73 -19.02 -4.39 -6.53
C TYR A 73 -19.40 -2.94 -6.17
N SER A 74 -20.57 -2.70 -5.56
CA SER A 74 -20.92 -1.40 -5.00
C SER A 74 -19.92 -1.01 -3.89
N VAL A 75 -19.23 0.12 -4.06
CA VAL A 75 -18.33 0.66 -3.04
C VAL A 75 -19.12 0.99 -1.77
N ASN A 76 -18.95 0.17 -0.74
CA ASN A 76 -19.59 0.37 0.56
C ASN A 76 -18.74 1.33 1.40
N LEU A 77 -19.31 2.48 1.75
CA LEU A 77 -18.63 3.51 2.53
C LEU A 77 -18.25 3.04 3.94
N ASN A 78 -18.99 2.10 4.52
CA ASN A 78 -18.65 1.54 5.83
C ASN A 78 -17.42 0.64 5.74
N ASP A 79 -17.25 -0.08 4.63
CA ASP A 79 -16.08 -0.94 4.42
C ASP A 79 -14.83 -0.08 4.21
N ILE A 80 -14.92 0.99 3.40
CA ILE A 80 -13.83 1.98 3.28
C ILE A 80 -13.47 2.56 4.65
N ARG A 81 -14.45 3.02 5.42
CA ARG A 81 -14.21 3.59 6.76
C ARG A 81 -13.54 2.58 7.68
N GLY A 82 -14.04 1.35 7.70
CA GLY A 82 -13.51 0.27 8.51
C GLY A 82 -12.05 -0.01 8.19
N GLU A 83 -11.71 -0.18 6.91
CA GLU A 83 -10.32 -0.42 6.51
C GLU A 83 -9.42 0.79 6.76
N PHE A 84 -9.87 2.02 6.45
CA PHE A 84 -9.06 3.23 6.67
C PHE A 84 -8.66 3.39 8.14
N LEU A 85 -9.59 3.12 9.07
CA LEU A 85 -9.32 3.19 10.51
C LEU A 85 -8.23 2.20 10.94
N LYS A 86 -8.14 1.01 10.32
CA LYS A 86 -7.09 0.04 10.62
C LYS A 86 -5.68 0.54 10.25
N HIS A 87 -5.56 1.63 9.51
CA HIS A 87 -4.31 2.28 9.13
C HIS A 87 -4.10 3.66 9.79
N GLY A 88 -4.97 4.05 10.72
CA GLY A 88 -4.91 5.39 11.36
C GLY A 88 -5.47 6.52 10.48
N ILE A 89 -6.35 6.19 9.51
CA ILE A 89 -6.99 7.16 8.63
C ILE A 89 -8.46 7.30 9.03
N GLU A 90 -8.86 8.47 9.50
CA GLU A 90 -10.24 8.81 9.84
C GLU A 90 -10.89 9.62 8.70
N ILE A 91 -12.09 9.24 8.29
CA ILE A 91 -12.89 10.02 7.33
C ILE A 91 -13.74 11.03 8.10
N LEU A 92 -13.36 12.31 8.05
CA LEU A 92 -14.11 13.40 8.67
C LEU A 92 -15.35 13.81 7.87
N LYS A 93 -15.23 13.82 6.54
CA LYS A 93 -16.28 14.28 5.64
C LYS A 93 -16.36 13.40 4.40
N THR A 94 -17.58 13.18 3.93
CA THR A 94 -17.86 12.48 2.67
C THR A 94 -18.85 13.32 1.84
N GLU A 95 -18.50 13.61 0.60
CA GLU A 95 -19.38 14.30 -0.35
C GLU A 95 -19.54 13.45 -1.61
N ILE A 96 -20.77 13.06 -1.92
CA ILE A 96 -21.07 12.17 -3.04
C ILE A 96 -21.58 12.99 -4.23
N SER A 97 -21.01 12.75 -5.39
CA SER A 97 -21.41 13.28 -6.69
C SER A 97 -21.67 12.12 -7.65
N LEU A 98 -22.26 12.40 -8.82
CA LEU A 98 -22.70 11.38 -9.77
C LEU A 98 -21.62 10.32 -10.06
N ASN A 99 -20.37 10.73 -10.30
CA ASN A 99 -19.26 9.82 -10.64
C ASN A 99 -18.05 9.97 -9.68
N ALA A 100 -18.25 10.55 -8.51
CA ALA A 100 -17.16 10.80 -7.58
C ALA A 100 -17.59 10.77 -6.11
N ILE A 101 -16.70 10.31 -5.24
CA ILE A 101 -16.82 10.45 -3.79
C ILE A 101 -15.61 11.23 -3.32
N ASN A 102 -15.85 12.34 -2.62
CA ASN A 102 -14.82 13.16 -2.02
C ASN A 102 -14.75 12.89 -0.53
N PHE A 103 -13.54 12.60 -0.05
CA PHE A 103 -13.21 12.33 1.33
C PHE A 103 -12.28 13.41 1.87
N THR A 104 -12.65 13.99 3.01
CA THR A 104 -11.71 14.75 3.84
C THR A 104 -11.24 13.83 4.95
N LEU A 105 -9.93 13.65 5.05
CA LEU A 105 -9.29 12.73 5.97
C LEU A 105 -8.60 13.48 7.10
N LYS A 106 -8.66 12.90 8.30
CA LYS A 106 -7.73 13.16 9.39
C LYS A 106 -6.85 11.94 9.54
N VAL A 107 -5.54 12.16 9.70
CA VAL A 107 -4.58 11.06 9.77
C VAL A 107 -3.82 11.16 11.08
N ASP A 108 -4.06 10.19 11.96
CA ASP A 108 -3.40 10.06 13.26
C ASP A 108 -2.78 8.67 13.37
N ASN A 109 -1.53 8.56 13.82
CA ASN A 109 -0.82 7.27 13.96
C ASN A 109 -0.81 6.42 12.66
N LEU A 110 -0.55 7.06 11.53
CA LEU A 110 -0.49 6.42 10.22
C LEU A 110 0.46 5.22 10.21
N HIS A 111 -0.01 4.06 9.75
CA HIS A 111 0.82 2.87 9.61
C HIS A 111 0.33 1.96 8.46
N MET A 112 1.26 1.20 7.89
CA MET A 112 0.95 0.17 6.91
C MET A 112 0.77 -1.17 7.61
N GLN A 113 -0.19 -1.96 7.13
CA GLN A 113 -0.31 -3.36 7.52
C GLN A 113 0.63 -4.18 6.64
N LEU A 114 1.86 -4.38 7.10
CA LEU A 114 2.84 -5.22 6.40
C LEU A 114 2.92 -6.61 7.01
N ASN A 115 3.69 -7.48 6.35
CA ASN A 115 4.08 -8.76 6.90
C ASN A 115 4.65 -8.59 8.32
N ASN A 116 4.17 -9.40 9.26
CA ASN A 116 4.74 -9.43 10.61
C ASN A 116 6.17 -9.97 10.52
N ILE A 117 7.09 -9.29 11.20
CA ILE A 117 8.44 -9.80 11.40
C ILE A 117 8.36 -10.95 12.42
N ASP A 118 8.87 -12.12 12.04
CA ASP A 118 9.10 -13.24 12.94
C ASP A 118 10.61 -13.53 12.97
N PHE A 119 11.21 -13.45 14.15
CA PHE A 119 12.63 -13.71 14.37
C PHE A 119 12.94 -15.19 14.67
N LYS A 120 11.90 -15.98 14.95
CA LYS A 120 12.03 -17.41 15.29
C LYS A 120 11.86 -18.28 14.05
N ASN A 121 10.95 -17.91 13.16
CA ASN A 121 10.58 -18.70 11.99
C ASN A 121 10.78 -17.93 10.68
N GLU A 122 10.73 -18.67 9.58
CA GLU A 122 10.68 -18.07 8.25
C GLU A 122 9.28 -17.49 7.99
N VAL A 123 9.24 -16.29 7.41
CA VAL A 123 8.00 -15.62 7.00
C VAL A 123 7.77 -15.87 5.52
N PHE A 124 6.62 -16.47 5.20
CA PHE A 124 6.22 -16.79 3.83
C PHE A 124 5.30 -15.70 3.30
N ILE A 125 5.68 -15.07 2.20
CA ILE A 125 4.86 -14.09 1.49
C ILE A 125 4.36 -14.72 0.19
N GLN A 126 3.05 -14.85 0.07
CA GLN A 126 2.41 -15.42 -1.12
C GLN A 126 2.70 -14.60 -2.37
N ARG A 127 2.75 -15.26 -3.52
CA ARG A 127 3.01 -14.62 -4.81
C ARG A 127 2.00 -13.51 -5.11
N GLY A 128 2.53 -12.30 -5.32
CA GLY A 128 1.76 -11.14 -5.79
C GLY A 128 1.92 -10.90 -7.30
N LYS A 129 1.17 -9.92 -7.81
CA LYS A 129 1.33 -9.37 -9.18
C LYS A 129 2.27 -8.16 -9.24
N SER A 130 2.85 -7.79 -8.11
CA SER A 130 3.66 -6.58 -7.92
C SER A 130 4.84 -6.88 -7.01
N ASN A 131 5.75 -5.93 -6.91
CA ASN A 131 6.90 -6.02 -5.99
C ASN A 131 6.41 -6.12 -4.54
N TYR A 132 7.18 -6.84 -3.73
CA TYR A 132 6.86 -7.12 -2.34
C TYR A 132 7.41 -6.02 -1.45
N LEU A 133 6.55 -5.34 -0.69
CA LEU A 133 6.98 -4.41 0.34
C LEU A 133 7.12 -5.17 1.66
N VAL A 134 8.32 -5.14 2.23
CA VAL A 134 8.72 -5.93 3.39
C VAL A 134 9.10 -5.00 4.53
N ASN A 135 8.57 -5.26 5.72
CA ASN A 135 9.03 -4.60 6.95
C ASN A 135 10.40 -5.15 7.38
N LEU A 136 11.35 -4.25 7.64
CA LEU A 136 12.69 -4.58 8.14
C LEU A 136 12.90 -4.17 9.60
N HIS A 137 12.00 -3.38 10.16
CA HIS A 137 12.20 -2.69 11.44
C HIS A 137 12.50 -3.66 12.60
N GLY A 138 13.61 -3.43 13.28
CA GLY A 138 14.03 -4.19 14.46
C GLY A 138 14.80 -5.48 14.18
N ALA A 139 15.04 -5.81 12.89
CA ALA A 139 15.98 -6.86 12.49
C ALA A 139 17.37 -6.26 12.26
N SER A 140 18.43 -7.01 12.57
CA SER A 140 19.82 -6.65 12.24
C SER A 140 20.26 -7.22 10.90
N LYS A 141 19.60 -8.27 10.41
CA LYS A 141 19.91 -8.92 9.15
C LYS A 141 18.67 -9.61 8.57
N VAL A 142 18.61 -9.69 7.24
CA VAL A 142 17.58 -10.45 6.54
C VAL A 142 18.17 -11.28 5.40
N ALA A 143 17.64 -12.48 5.23
CA ALA A 143 17.84 -13.27 4.03
C ALA A 143 16.50 -13.47 3.29
N ILE A 144 16.53 -13.31 1.98
CA ILE A 144 15.34 -13.32 1.10
C ILE A 144 15.55 -14.33 -0.01
N TYR A 145 14.54 -15.16 -0.25
CA TYR A 145 14.58 -16.26 -1.21
C TYR A 145 13.24 -16.37 -1.94
N PRO A 146 13.21 -16.76 -3.22
CA PRO A 146 12.00 -17.22 -3.87
C PRO A 146 11.53 -18.54 -3.24
N GLN A 147 10.22 -18.76 -3.11
CA GLN A 147 9.67 -20.02 -2.59
C GLN A 147 9.90 -21.21 -3.53
N GLU A 148 10.05 -20.94 -4.83
CA GLU A 148 10.32 -21.94 -5.85
C GLU A 148 11.57 -21.59 -6.67
N LYS A 149 12.17 -22.59 -7.31
CA LYS A 149 13.28 -22.36 -8.24
C LYS A 149 12.85 -21.38 -9.34
N SER A 150 13.61 -20.31 -9.49
CA SER A 150 13.27 -19.19 -10.36
C SER A 150 14.49 -18.64 -11.08
N GLN A 151 14.25 -17.71 -12.00
CA GLN A 151 15.28 -16.89 -12.66
C GLN A 151 15.33 -15.51 -12.03
N TRP A 152 15.12 -15.42 -10.72
CA TRP A 152 15.02 -14.15 -10.01
C TRP A 152 16.32 -13.35 -10.13
N LEU A 153 16.25 -12.25 -10.86
CA LEU A 153 17.32 -11.27 -10.98
C LEU A 153 17.05 -10.15 -9.98
N ALA A 154 17.57 -10.34 -8.77
CA ALA A 154 17.13 -9.57 -7.61
C ALA A 154 17.32 -8.06 -7.76
N LEU A 155 16.26 -7.32 -7.49
CA LEU A 155 16.27 -5.86 -7.37
C LEU A 155 15.54 -5.47 -6.08
N ILE A 156 16.29 -5.09 -5.06
CA ILE A 156 15.78 -4.77 -3.73
C ILE A 156 16.10 -3.31 -3.45
N ARG A 157 15.06 -2.48 -3.31
CA ARG A 157 15.21 -1.06 -2.92
C ARG A 157 14.93 -0.91 -1.43
N ILE A 158 15.77 -0.16 -0.74
CA ILE A 158 15.69 0.06 0.69
C ILE A 158 15.19 1.48 0.96
N TYR A 159 14.32 1.61 1.96
CA TYR A 159 13.68 2.85 2.34
C TYR A 159 13.69 3.06 3.85
N ASP A 160 13.62 4.33 4.26
CA ASP A 160 13.38 4.72 5.64
C ASP A 160 11.91 4.54 6.06
N LYS A 161 11.60 4.87 7.31
CA LYS A 161 10.25 4.78 7.91
C LYS A 161 9.19 5.61 7.18
N ASP A 162 9.60 6.60 6.40
CA ASP A 162 8.73 7.50 5.65
C ASP A 162 8.65 7.13 4.16
N LEU A 163 9.17 5.95 3.78
CA LEU A 163 9.33 5.47 2.41
C LEU A 163 10.22 6.37 1.54
N LYS A 164 11.19 7.07 2.14
CA LYS A 164 12.25 7.76 1.39
C LYS A 164 13.31 6.76 0.99
N TYR A 165 13.71 6.81 -0.29
CA TYR A 165 14.75 5.94 -0.82
C TYR A 165 16.09 6.16 -0.10
N ILE A 166 16.75 5.05 0.26
CA ILE A 166 18.10 5.04 0.84
C ILE A 166 19.09 4.45 -0.15
N THR A 167 18.89 3.19 -0.53
CA THR A 167 19.83 2.45 -1.39
C THR A 167 19.16 1.33 -2.19
N THR A 168 19.92 0.68 -3.07
CA THR A 168 19.49 -0.46 -3.88
C THR A 168 20.53 -1.57 -3.79
N ILE A 169 20.05 -2.81 -3.62
CA ILE A 169 20.80 -4.05 -3.83
C ILE A 169 20.31 -4.64 -5.14
N GLN A 170 21.20 -4.81 -6.10
CA GLN A 170 20.86 -5.33 -7.42
C GLN A 170 21.86 -6.40 -7.85
N GLU A 171 21.33 -7.55 -8.22
CA GLU A 171 22.11 -8.64 -8.79
C GLU A 171 22.16 -8.54 -10.31
N THR A 172 23.29 -8.96 -10.88
CA THR A 172 23.50 -8.96 -12.34
C THR A 172 23.27 -10.33 -12.98
N LYS A 173 23.06 -11.37 -12.15
CA LYS A 173 22.74 -12.73 -12.57
C LYS A 173 21.63 -13.31 -11.70
N PRO A 174 20.86 -14.30 -12.20
CA PRO A 174 19.83 -14.95 -11.40
C PRO A 174 20.39 -15.53 -10.11
N VAL A 175 19.67 -15.29 -9.00
CA VAL A 175 20.03 -15.74 -7.66
C VAL A 175 18.87 -16.49 -7.01
N SER A 176 19.19 -17.42 -6.11
CA SER A 176 18.21 -18.09 -5.25
C SER A 176 18.11 -17.48 -3.86
N LYS A 177 19.01 -16.54 -3.52
CA LYS A 177 19.14 -15.93 -2.19
C LYS A 177 19.81 -14.57 -2.31
N VAL A 178 19.30 -13.59 -1.58
CA VAL A 178 20.02 -12.36 -1.22
C VAL A 178 20.07 -12.25 0.30
N THR A 179 21.18 -11.75 0.84
CA THR A 179 21.33 -11.50 2.28
C THR A 179 22.05 -10.19 2.49
N PHE A 180 21.54 -9.38 3.41
CA PHE A 180 22.14 -8.09 3.75
C PHE A 180 21.87 -7.72 5.21
N ASP A 181 22.79 -6.94 5.76
CA ASP A 181 22.66 -6.36 7.09
C ASP A 181 21.73 -5.13 7.02
N ILE A 182 21.00 -4.90 8.11
CA ILE A 182 19.99 -3.85 8.25
C ILE A 182 20.55 -2.80 9.20
N PHE A 183 20.70 -1.57 8.69
CA PHE A 183 21.16 -0.43 9.48
C PHE A 183 19.97 0.31 10.11
N ASP A 184 20.24 1.18 11.09
CA ASP A 184 19.20 1.84 11.90
C ASP A 184 18.18 2.65 11.09
N ASP A 185 18.57 3.18 9.93
CA ASP A 185 17.69 3.94 9.04
C ASP A 185 16.90 3.05 8.07
N TYR A 186 17.20 1.74 7.98
CA TYR A 186 16.51 0.81 7.09
C TYR A 186 15.21 0.34 7.73
N TYR A 187 14.09 0.70 7.13
CA TYR A 187 12.77 0.38 7.68
C TYR A 187 11.94 -0.51 6.75
N TYR A 188 12.03 -0.28 5.44
CA TYR A 188 11.30 -1.08 4.45
C TYR A 188 12.21 -1.53 3.30
N ALA A 189 11.91 -2.71 2.74
CA ALA A 189 12.47 -3.18 1.48
C ALA A 189 11.37 -3.39 0.44
N LEU A 190 11.53 -2.83 -0.76
CA LEU A 190 10.74 -3.19 -1.93
C LEU A 190 11.53 -4.23 -2.74
N VAL A 191 11.13 -5.49 -2.59
CA VAL A 191 11.75 -6.65 -3.24
C VAL A 191 11.05 -6.91 -4.57
N GLY A 192 11.82 -6.89 -5.65
CA GLY A 192 11.34 -7.21 -6.99
C GLY A 192 12.40 -7.90 -7.83
N ASP A 193 12.14 -7.94 -9.12
CA ASP A 193 13.04 -8.45 -10.15
C ASP A 193 13.40 -7.29 -11.09
N SER A 194 14.65 -7.23 -11.58
CA SER A 194 15.09 -6.14 -12.44
C SER A 194 14.52 -6.20 -13.87
N VAL A 195 13.92 -7.33 -14.27
CA VAL A 195 13.31 -7.53 -15.59
C VAL A 195 11.80 -7.66 -15.46
N ASP A 196 11.33 -8.64 -14.70
CA ASP A 196 9.90 -8.92 -14.51
C ASP A 196 9.64 -9.63 -13.19
N VAL A 197 8.78 -9.07 -12.35
CA VAL A 197 8.39 -9.64 -11.05
C VAL A 197 7.80 -11.05 -11.18
N SER A 198 7.26 -11.40 -12.35
CA SER A 198 6.74 -12.73 -12.66
C SER A 198 7.82 -13.82 -12.62
N ASN A 199 9.11 -13.44 -12.66
CA ASN A 199 10.25 -14.32 -12.47
C ASN A 199 10.33 -14.86 -11.04
N ILE A 200 9.84 -14.14 -10.03
CA ILE A 200 9.76 -14.63 -8.64
C ILE A 200 8.63 -15.67 -8.56
N LYS A 201 9.00 -16.96 -8.47
CA LYS A 201 8.06 -18.10 -8.43
C LYS A 201 7.70 -18.47 -6.99
N GLY A 202 6.45 -18.87 -6.77
CA GLY A 202 5.89 -19.23 -5.45
C GLY A 202 5.71 -18.07 -4.46
N GLY A 203 6.37 -16.94 -4.65
CA GLY A 203 6.40 -15.83 -3.68
C GLY A 203 7.77 -15.72 -3.03
N LEU A 204 7.83 -15.18 -1.80
CA LEU A 204 9.09 -15.00 -1.06
C LEU A 204 9.08 -15.75 0.27
N ILE A 205 10.29 -16.13 0.71
CA ILE A 205 10.63 -16.57 2.06
C ILE A 205 11.56 -15.52 2.64
N LEU A 206 11.26 -15.05 3.86
CA LEU A 206 12.09 -14.12 4.60
C LEU A 206 12.58 -14.78 5.88
N LYS A 207 13.87 -14.60 6.17
CA LYS A 207 14.47 -15.02 7.44
C LYS A 207 15.14 -13.84 8.09
N PHE A 208 14.57 -13.37 9.18
CA PHE A 208 15.09 -12.24 9.97
C PHE A 208 15.98 -12.73 11.09
N ILE A 209 17.01 -11.95 11.40
CA ILE A 209 17.88 -12.16 12.55
C ILE A 209 17.84 -10.88 13.37
N LYS A 210 17.84 -11.04 14.70
CA LYS A 210 17.99 -9.97 15.66
C LYS A 210 19.22 -10.29 16.52
N GLU A 211 20.07 -9.31 16.73
CA GLU A 211 21.20 -9.38 17.68
C GLU A 211 20.73 -9.08 19.11
#